data_AF-X1LKI4-F1
#
_entry.id   AF-X1LKI4-F1
#
_cell.length_a   1.000
_cell.length_b   1.000
_cell.length_c   1.000
_cell.angle_alpha   90.00
_cell.angle_beta   90.00
_cell.angle_gamma   90.00
#
_symmetry.space_group_name_H-M   'P 1'
#
loop_
_entity.id
_entity.type
_entity.pdbx_description
1 polymer ?
#
loop_
_entity_poly.entity_id
_entity_poly.type
_entity_poly.pdbx_seq_one_letter_code
_entity_poly.pdbx_strand_id
1 'polypeptide(L)'
;MFNPIVSFLGLFSRDIGIDLGTATTLVVVRGQGIVIHEPSVVAIDKVTKRTLAIGAEAKEMVGRTPANIVAIRPMRDGVISDFDITEKMLHYFINRVHQRKRLFRPRPRVVVGIPGGVTEVEKRAVHEAALSAGARACYLVESPMASAIGAGLPVNESVGSMIVDIGGGTTEVAVISLGGIVVSRSIRVAGDEMDEEIIHYARQKYNLLIGERMAERTKIAIGSAYPLPEEQTITIRGRNLITGLP
;
A
#
# COMPACT_ATOMS: atom_id res chain seq x y z
N MET A 1 4.02 31.29 5.55
CA MET A 1 5.17 32.19 5.31
C MET A 1 5.94 31.72 4.09
N PHE A 2 6.08 32.55 3.07
CA PHE A 2 6.82 32.22 1.85
C PHE A 2 8.32 32.12 2.17
N ASN A 3 8.92 30.93 2.06
CA ASN A 3 10.35 30.74 2.26
C ASN A 3 11.05 30.66 0.89
N PRO A 4 11.78 31.71 0.47
CA PRO A 4 12.36 31.79 -0.87
C PRO A 4 13.40 30.68 -1.14
N ILE A 5 14.07 30.17 -0.11
CA ILE A 5 15.03 29.06 -0.21
C ILE A 5 14.29 27.74 -0.51
N VAL A 6 13.15 27.51 0.12
CA VAL A 6 12.31 26.31 -0.12
C VAL A 6 11.70 26.36 -1.53
N SER A 7 11.30 27.54 -1.99
CA SER A 7 10.79 27.74 -3.35
C SER A 7 11.87 27.46 -4.41
N PHE A 8 13.10 27.97 -4.20
CA PHE A 8 14.23 27.75 -5.09
C PHE A 8 14.65 26.27 -5.16
N LEU A 9 14.74 25.58 -4.01
CA LEU A 9 15.01 24.13 -3.97
C LEU A 9 13.86 23.32 -4.61
N GLY A 10 12.65 23.85 -4.59
CA GLY A 10 11.47 23.26 -5.24
C GLY A 10 11.58 23.20 -6.77
N LEU A 11 12.23 24.17 -7.42
CA LEU A 11 12.48 24.18 -8.88
C LEU A 11 13.35 23.00 -9.34
N PHE A 12 14.15 22.43 -8.43
CA PHE A 12 14.97 21.27 -8.68
C PHE A 12 14.36 19.96 -8.18
N SER A 13 13.18 19.97 -7.57
CA SER A 13 12.50 18.78 -7.06
C SER A 13 11.35 18.38 -7.99
N ARG A 14 11.15 17.07 -8.17
CA ARG A 14 10.04 16.55 -8.96
C ARG A 14 8.85 16.34 -8.04
N ASP A 15 7.71 16.94 -8.37
CA ASP A 15 6.46 16.69 -7.64
C ASP A 15 6.01 15.25 -7.87
N ILE A 16 5.49 14.62 -6.82
CA ILE A 16 5.15 13.18 -6.82
C ILE A 16 3.73 12.92 -6.29
N GLY A 17 3.11 11.87 -6.81
CA GLY A 17 1.94 11.22 -6.21
C GLY A 17 2.38 9.91 -5.55
N ILE A 18 1.85 9.61 -4.37
CA ILE A 18 2.11 8.38 -3.63
C ILE A 18 0.77 7.72 -3.32
N ASP A 19 0.60 6.49 -3.80
CA ASP A 19 -0.44 5.60 -3.31
C ASP A 19 0.18 4.74 -2.20
N LEU A 20 -0.20 5.01 -0.96
CA LEU A 20 0.34 4.37 0.24
C LEU A 20 -0.54 3.19 0.63
N GLY A 21 -0.61 2.19 -0.24
CA GLY A 21 -1.46 1.03 -0.07
C GLY A 21 -1.00 0.07 1.04
N THR A 22 -1.94 -0.70 1.57
CA THR A 22 -1.70 -1.73 2.61
C THR A 22 -0.78 -2.85 2.13
N ALA A 23 -0.86 -3.24 0.85
CA ALA A 23 -0.04 -4.30 0.26
C ALA A 23 1.12 -3.75 -0.58
N THR A 24 0.89 -2.66 -1.31
CA THR A 24 1.83 -2.09 -2.28
C THR A 24 1.87 -0.58 -2.17
N THR A 25 3.03 0.00 -2.42
CA THR A 25 3.23 1.45 -2.57
C THR A 25 3.57 1.75 -4.03
N LEU A 26 2.84 2.69 -4.63
CA LEU A 26 3.14 3.23 -5.95
C LEU A 26 3.59 4.67 -5.84
N VAL A 27 4.62 5.05 -6.60
CA VAL A 27 5.05 6.45 -6.71
C VAL A 27 5.02 6.89 -8.16
N VAL A 28 4.26 7.94 -8.41
CA VAL A 28 4.15 8.62 -9.70
C VAL A 28 4.97 9.90 -9.65
N VAL A 29 5.71 10.15 -10.72
CA VAL A 29 6.41 11.42 -10.94
C VAL A 29 5.68 12.22 -12.01
N ARG A 30 5.41 13.50 -11.73
CA ARG A 30 4.77 14.39 -12.70
C ARG A 30 5.54 14.39 -14.03
N GLY A 31 4.86 14.00 -15.11
CA GLY A 31 5.43 13.92 -16.46
C GLY A 31 6.26 12.66 -16.76
N GLN A 32 6.34 11.70 -15.84
CA GLN A 32 7.05 10.42 -16.05
C GLN A 32 6.18 9.19 -15.79
N GLY A 33 5.02 9.36 -15.15
CA GLY A 33 4.15 8.25 -14.79
C GLY A 33 4.66 7.50 -13.55
N ILE A 34 4.28 6.23 -13.43
CA ILE A 34 4.66 5.36 -12.31
C ILE A 34 6.14 5.01 -12.43
N VAL A 35 6.92 5.35 -11.41
CA VAL A 35 8.38 5.10 -11.36
C VAL A 35 8.77 4.12 -10.26
N ILE A 36 7.88 3.88 -9.29
CA ILE A 36 8.06 2.89 -8.22
C ILE A 36 6.77 2.11 -8.09
N HIS A 37 6.89 0.79 -8.01
CA HIS A 37 5.82 -0.14 -7.69
C HIS A 37 6.43 -1.26 -6.84
N GLU A 38 6.31 -1.13 -5.53
CA GLU A 38 7.02 -1.98 -4.55
C GLU A 38 6.04 -2.43 -3.45
N PRO A 39 6.22 -3.62 -2.85
CA PRO A 39 5.49 -4.01 -1.66
C PRO A 39 5.62 -2.99 -0.51
N SER A 40 4.55 -2.76 0.25
CA SER A 40 4.54 -1.93 1.45
C SER A 40 5.11 -2.69 2.65
N VAL A 41 6.36 -3.15 2.55
CA VAL A 41 7.03 -3.99 3.55
C VAL A 41 8.39 -3.40 3.89
N VAL A 42 8.70 -3.36 5.19
CA VAL A 42 9.99 -2.90 5.72
C VAL A 42 10.59 -4.00 6.59
N ALA A 43 11.82 -4.40 6.30
CA ALA A 43 12.59 -5.30 7.14
C ALA A 43 13.44 -4.49 8.12
N ILE A 44 13.32 -4.78 9.41
CA ILE A 44 14.10 -4.13 10.46
C ILE A 44 14.81 -5.16 11.34
N ASP A 45 15.95 -4.77 11.90
CA ASP A 45 16.55 -5.48 13.03
C ASP A 45 15.80 -5.11 14.32
N LYS A 46 15.35 -6.12 15.07
CA LYS A 46 14.51 -5.95 16.27
C LYS A 46 15.21 -5.19 17.39
N VAL A 47 16.54 -5.33 17.51
CA VAL A 47 17.35 -4.79 18.61
C VAL A 47 17.75 -3.36 18.30
N THR A 48 18.37 -3.15 17.13
CA THR A 48 18.91 -1.84 16.72
C THR A 48 17.85 -0.94 16.11
N LYS A 49 16.67 -1.47 15.76
CA LYS A 49 15.60 -0.77 15.02
C LYS A 49 16.04 -0.17 13.68
N ARG A 50 17.18 -0.66 13.16
CA ARG A 50 17.73 -0.24 11.88
C ARG A 50 16.93 -0.88 10.75
N THR A 51 16.56 -0.07 9.77
CA THR A 51 15.99 -0.57 8.51
C THR A 51 17.06 -1.28 7.70
N LEU A 52 16.77 -2.53 7.32
CA LEU A 52 17.65 -3.40 6.55
C LEU A 52 17.28 -3.37 5.07
N ALA A 53 15.99 -3.47 4.77
CA ALA A 53 15.44 -3.46 3.42
C ALA A 53 14.03 -2.87 3.40
N ILE A 54 13.59 -2.38 2.23
CA ILE A 54 12.24 -1.86 1.96
C ILE A 54 11.79 -2.40 0.60
N GLY A 55 10.51 -2.73 0.45
CA GLY A 55 9.95 -3.16 -0.85
C GLY A 55 10.14 -4.65 -1.11
N ALA A 56 10.45 -5.00 -2.35
CA ALA A 56 10.60 -6.38 -2.80
C ALA A 56 11.66 -7.15 -1.98
N GLU A 57 12.80 -6.52 -1.71
CA GLU A 57 13.87 -7.09 -0.89
C GLU A 57 13.37 -7.43 0.53
N ALA A 58 12.55 -6.56 1.13
CA ALA A 58 11.92 -6.83 2.43
C ALA A 58 10.83 -7.91 2.35
N LYS A 59 10.04 -7.97 1.26
CA LYS A 59 9.02 -9.01 1.06
C LYS A 59 9.66 -10.40 0.88
N GLU A 60 10.84 -10.49 0.27
CA GLU A 60 11.58 -11.75 0.14
C GLU A 60 12.09 -12.31 1.47
N MET A 61 12.32 -11.43 2.45
CA MET A 61 12.75 -11.78 3.79
C MET A 61 11.63 -12.40 4.66
N VAL A 62 10.35 -12.19 4.29
CA VAL A 62 9.19 -12.70 5.06
C VAL A 62 9.24 -14.22 5.18
N GLY A 63 9.26 -14.72 6.41
CA GLY A 63 9.29 -16.16 6.71
C GLY A 63 10.62 -16.87 6.42
N ARG A 64 11.67 -16.12 6.05
CA ARG A 64 13.01 -16.66 5.74
C ARG A 64 14.13 -16.09 6.60
N THR A 65 13.83 -15.13 7.46
CA THR A 65 14.83 -14.43 8.26
C THR A 65 15.13 -15.09 9.60
N PRO A 66 16.35 -14.88 10.14
CA PRO A 66 16.67 -15.18 11.54
C PRO A 66 15.76 -14.43 12.52
N ALA A 67 15.68 -14.92 13.76
CA ALA A 67 14.74 -14.42 14.77
C ALA A 67 14.86 -12.92 15.10
N ASN A 68 16.03 -12.30 14.87
CA ASN A 68 16.29 -10.88 15.13
C ASN A 68 15.84 -9.95 13.99
N ILE A 69 15.46 -10.45 12.81
CA ILE A 69 14.94 -9.63 11.72
C ILE A 69 13.44 -9.84 11.61
N VAL A 70 12.69 -8.74 11.51
CA VAL A 70 11.24 -8.75 11.31
C VAL A 70 10.86 -7.92 10.10
N ALA A 71 10.01 -8.48 9.26
CA ALA A 71 9.34 -7.76 8.19
C ALA A 71 8.02 -7.21 8.73
N ILE A 72 7.79 -5.92 8.54
CA ILE A 72 6.63 -5.18 9.06
C ILE A 72 5.94 -4.51 7.88
N ARG A 73 4.61 -4.60 7.84
CA ARG A 73 3.75 -3.76 6.99
C ARG A 73 3.38 -2.53 7.82
N PRO A 74 3.86 -1.33 7.49
CA PRO A 74 3.60 -0.13 8.29
C PRO A 74 2.22 0.48 8.02
N MET A 75 1.53 -0.04 7.01
CA MET A 75 0.16 0.26 6.65
C MET A 75 -0.71 -0.98 6.92
N ARG A 76 -1.83 -0.79 7.61
CA ARG A 76 -2.85 -1.82 7.84
C ARG A 76 -4.23 -1.21 7.68
N ASP A 77 -5.10 -1.87 6.92
CA ASP A 77 -6.46 -1.42 6.62
C ASP A 77 -6.50 0.04 6.09
N GLY A 78 -5.51 0.40 5.27
CA GLY A 78 -5.36 1.76 4.73
C GLY A 78 -4.88 2.83 5.73
N VAL A 79 -4.54 2.45 6.96
CA VAL A 79 -4.11 3.34 8.04
C VAL A 79 -2.65 3.09 8.41
N ILE A 80 -1.95 4.13 8.88
CA ILE A 80 -0.60 4.01 9.45
C ILE A 80 -0.67 3.24 10.77
N SER A 81 -0.10 2.05 10.81
CA SER A 81 0.04 1.25 12.03
C SER A 81 1.35 1.53 12.78
N ASP A 82 2.36 2.04 12.08
CA ASP A 82 3.65 2.43 12.66
C ASP A 82 4.17 3.70 11.95
N PHE A 83 4.17 4.82 12.68
CA PHE A 83 4.56 6.12 12.13
C PHE A 83 6.03 6.16 11.74
N ASP A 84 6.93 5.72 12.61
CA ASP A 84 8.38 5.78 12.40
C ASP A 84 8.81 4.93 11.19
N ILE A 85 8.20 3.76 11.03
CA ILE A 85 8.47 2.89 9.89
C ILE A 85 7.87 3.48 8.61
N THR A 86 6.67 4.06 8.68
CA THR A 86 6.05 4.74 7.53
C THR A 86 6.89 5.91 7.05
N GLU A 87 7.36 6.77 7.97
CA GLU A 87 8.24 7.89 7.65
C GLU A 87 9.51 7.41 6.94
N LYS A 88 10.17 6.38 7.47
CA LYS A 88 11.38 5.80 6.85
C LYS A 88 11.09 5.25 5.46
N MET A 89 9.94 4.60 5.27
CA MET A 89 9.52 4.07 3.97
C MET A 89 9.26 5.18 2.94
N LEU A 90 8.51 6.22 3.34
CA LEU A 90 8.27 7.40 2.50
C LEU A 90 9.59 8.12 2.18
N HIS A 91 10.47 8.28 3.16
CA HIS A 91 11.78 8.91 2.98
C HIS A 91 12.62 8.14 1.95
N TYR A 92 12.64 6.81 2.04
CA TYR A 92 13.30 5.95 1.07
C TYR A 92 12.75 6.16 -0.35
N PHE A 93 11.44 6.13 -0.54
CA PHE A 93 10.83 6.31 -1.86
C PHE A 93 11.03 7.72 -2.43
N ILE A 94 10.87 8.76 -1.61
CA ILE A 94 11.13 10.16 -2.00
C ILE A 94 12.57 10.31 -2.48
N ASN A 95 13.54 9.78 -1.73
CA ASN A 95 14.94 9.86 -2.10
C ASN A 95 15.26 9.04 -3.35
N ARG A 96 14.69 7.83 -3.48
CA ARG A 96 14.89 6.95 -4.65
C ARG A 96 14.51 7.64 -5.96
N VAL A 97 13.39 8.36 -5.98
CA VAL A 97 12.95 9.16 -7.13
C VAL A 97 13.95 10.29 -7.48
N HIS A 98 14.68 10.81 -6.50
CA HIS A 98 15.53 12.00 -6.62
C HIS A 98 17.03 11.70 -6.70
N GLN A 99 17.44 10.43 -6.76
CA GLN A 99 18.85 9.99 -6.70
C GLN A 99 19.80 10.66 -7.72
N ARG A 100 19.30 11.20 -8.84
CA ARG A 100 20.11 11.90 -9.83
C ARG A 100 20.62 13.27 -9.37
N LYS A 101 20.10 13.86 -8.29
CA LYS A 101 20.48 15.20 -7.80
C LYS A 101 21.23 15.11 -6.47
N ARG A 102 22.48 14.66 -6.53
CA ARG A 102 23.37 14.45 -5.36
C ARG A 102 23.69 15.73 -4.56
N LEU A 103 23.48 16.92 -5.12
CA LEU A 103 23.92 18.17 -4.50
C LEU A 103 22.92 18.77 -3.48
N PHE A 104 21.64 18.39 -3.51
CA PHE A 104 20.61 19.00 -2.64
C PHE A 104 19.61 17.97 -2.13
N ARG A 105 19.21 18.08 -0.85
CA ARG A 105 18.11 17.29 -0.28
C ARG A 105 16.81 17.63 -1.02
N PRO A 106 16.15 16.66 -1.67
CA PRO A 106 14.92 16.91 -2.40
C PRO A 106 13.82 17.36 -1.45
N ARG A 107 12.99 18.29 -1.90
CA ARG A 107 11.86 18.83 -1.11
C ARG A 107 10.61 18.91 -1.98
N PRO A 108 10.02 17.79 -2.41
CA PRO A 108 8.92 17.77 -3.39
C PRO A 108 7.58 18.24 -2.79
N ARG A 109 6.64 18.64 -3.64
CA ARG A 109 5.21 18.55 -3.28
C ARG A 109 4.78 17.11 -3.46
N VAL A 110 4.03 16.61 -2.50
CA VAL A 110 3.53 15.23 -2.50
C VAL A 110 2.00 15.26 -2.45
N VAL A 111 1.36 14.44 -3.28
CA VAL A 111 -0.05 14.08 -3.13
C VAL A 111 -0.09 12.63 -2.61
N VAL A 112 -0.80 12.36 -1.52
CA VAL A 112 -0.91 11.02 -0.94
C VAL A 112 -2.37 10.55 -0.98
N GLY A 113 -2.60 9.34 -1.50
CA GLY A 113 -3.88 8.66 -1.44
C GLY A 113 -4.21 8.20 -0.02
N ILE A 114 -5.43 8.47 0.45
CA ILE A 114 -5.95 8.01 1.75
C ILE A 114 -7.33 7.35 1.56
N PRO A 115 -7.68 6.29 2.30
CA PRO A 115 -9.02 5.70 2.23
C PRO A 115 -10.12 6.74 2.53
N GLY A 116 -11.33 6.56 2.00
CA GLY A 116 -12.42 7.53 2.24
C GLY A 116 -12.91 7.53 3.69
N GLY A 117 -12.75 6.41 4.40
CA GLY A 117 -13.22 6.21 5.77
C GLY A 117 -12.24 6.61 6.88
N VAL A 118 -11.09 7.24 6.59
CA VAL A 118 -10.08 7.55 7.62
C VAL A 118 -10.49 8.70 8.53
N THR A 119 -10.11 8.60 9.80
CA THR A 119 -10.30 9.63 10.82
C THR A 119 -9.34 10.80 10.62
N GLU A 120 -9.66 11.97 11.19
CA GLU A 120 -8.77 13.14 11.12
C GLU A 120 -7.39 12.92 11.75
N VAL A 121 -7.30 12.05 12.77
CA VAL A 121 -6.02 11.66 13.38
C VAL A 121 -5.17 10.87 12.38
N GLU A 122 -5.77 9.94 11.64
CA GLU A 122 -5.09 9.12 10.64
C GLU A 122 -4.67 9.96 9.42
N LYS A 123 -5.54 10.88 8.94
CA LYS A 123 -5.19 11.86 7.90
C LYS A 123 -3.98 12.69 8.31
N ARG A 124 -3.98 13.18 9.55
CA ARG A 124 -2.88 13.97 10.11
C ARG A 124 -1.60 13.16 10.20
N ALA A 125 -1.66 11.89 10.61
CA ALA A 125 -0.50 11.02 10.65
C ALA A 125 0.14 10.84 9.26
N VAL A 126 -0.67 10.62 8.20
CA VAL A 126 -0.16 10.51 6.82
C VAL A 126 0.47 11.81 6.35
N HIS A 127 -0.19 12.93 6.63
CA HIS A 127 0.32 14.25 6.28
C HIS A 127 1.65 14.56 6.98
N GLU A 128 1.75 14.33 8.29
CA GLU A 128 2.96 14.54 9.07
C GLU A 128 4.10 13.59 8.64
N ALA A 129 3.81 12.30 8.39
CA ALA A 129 4.80 11.34 7.91
C ALA A 129 5.41 11.77 6.56
N ALA A 130 4.60 12.26 5.63
CA ALA A 130 5.07 12.76 4.34
C ALA A 130 5.96 14.01 4.48
N LEU A 131 5.60 14.94 5.38
CA LEU A 131 6.41 16.12 5.66
C LEU A 131 7.75 15.76 6.34
N SER A 132 7.72 14.92 7.37
CA SER A 132 8.92 14.44 8.07
C SER A 132 9.85 13.68 7.12
N ALA A 133 9.29 12.90 6.18
CA ALA A 133 10.05 12.21 5.15
C ALA A 133 10.77 13.13 4.14
N GLY A 134 10.48 14.44 4.15
CA GLY A 134 11.21 15.46 3.38
C GLY A 134 10.36 16.26 2.39
N ALA A 135 9.04 16.05 2.33
CA ALA A 135 8.17 16.85 1.49
C ALA A 135 8.12 18.32 1.97
N ARG A 136 8.04 19.28 1.02
CA ARG A 136 7.79 20.69 1.36
C ARG A 136 6.32 21.00 1.59
N ALA A 137 5.44 20.19 1.01
CA ALA A 137 4.00 20.25 1.18
C ALA A 137 3.41 18.87 0.88
N CYS A 138 2.39 18.49 1.64
CA CYS A 138 1.62 17.27 1.45
C CYS A 138 0.16 17.65 1.19
N TYR A 139 -0.45 17.02 0.19
CA TYR A 139 -1.88 17.11 -0.10
C TYR A 139 -2.45 15.71 -0.01
N LEU A 140 -3.61 15.58 0.58
CA LEU A 140 -4.30 14.29 0.68
C LEU A 140 -5.40 14.23 -0.37
N VAL A 141 -5.57 13.07 -0.98
CA VAL A 141 -6.68 12.78 -1.90
C VAL A 141 -7.34 11.48 -1.46
N GLU A 142 -8.66 11.45 -1.47
CA GLU A 142 -9.40 10.22 -1.18
C GLU A 142 -9.14 9.20 -2.29
N SER A 143 -8.68 8.00 -1.92
CA SER A 143 -8.43 6.87 -2.81
C SER A 143 -9.61 6.57 -3.74
N PRO A 144 -10.89 6.49 -3.28
CA PRO A 144 -12.00 6.28 -4.22
C PRO A 144 -12.11 7.34 -5.31
N MET A 145 -11.81 8.62 -5.01
CA MET A 145 -11.77 9.68 -6.02
C MET A 145 -10.58 9.49 -6.97
N ALA A 146 -9.40 9.18 -6.44
CA ALA A 146 -8.22 8.90 -7.26
C ALA A 146 -8.43 7.70 -8.19
N SER A 147 -9.04 6.62 -7.68
CA SER A 147 -9.38 5.40 -8.43
C SER A 147 -10.43 5.67 -9.50
N ALA A 148 -11.45 6.48 -9.23
CA ALA A 148 -12.44 6.88 -10.22
C ALA A 148 -11.82 7.71 -11.36
N ILE A 149 -10.94 8.66 -11.03
CA ILE A 149 -10.17 9.42 -12.04
C ILE A 149 -9.27 8.48 -12.84
N GLY A 150 -8.57 7.56 -12.17
CA GLY A 150 -7.69 6.57 -12.80
C GLY A 150 -8.43 5.61 -13.73
N ALA A 151 -9.69 5.28 -13.42
CA ALA A 151 -10.57 4.47 -14.24
C ALA A 151 -11.25 5.24 -15.39
N GLY A 152 -11.03 6.56 -15.49
CA GLY A 152 -11.63 7.40 -16.53
C GLY A 152 -13.12 7.69 -16.34
N LEU A 153 -13.62 7.59 -15.11
CA LEU A 153 -15.02 7.93 -14.82
C LEU A 153 -15.26 9.44 -14.92
N PRO A 154 -16.43 9.89 -15.39
CA PRO A 154 -16.76 11.31 -15.54
C PRO A 154 -17.08 11.97 -14.19
N VAL A 155 -16.11 12.05 -13.30
CA VAL A 155 -16.29 12.49 -11.91
C VAL A 155 -16.78 13.93 -11.76
N ASN A 156 -16.52 14.79 -12.76
CA ASN A 156 -16.91 16.21 -12.75
C ASN A 156 -18.29 16.46 -13.37
N GLU A 157 -18.91 15.46 -13.97
CA GLU A 157 -20.22 15.59 -14.60
C GLU A 157 -21.35 15.40 -13.58
N SER A 158 -22.56 15.81 -13.97
CA SER A 158 -23.78 15.65 -13.15
C SER A 158 -24.29 14.20 -13.10
N VAL A 159 -23.68 13.29 -13.87
CA VAL A 159 -23.98 11.86 -13.78
C VAL A 159 -23.37 11.26 -12.51
N GLY A 160 -24.05 10.27 -11.92
CA GLY A 160 -23.51 9.52 -10.80
C GLY A 160 -22.59 8.40 -11.29
N SER A 161 -21.35 8.40 -10.83
CA SER A 161 -20.36 7.35 -11.10
C SER A 161 -20.11 6.53 -9.85
N MET A 162 -20.29 5.21 -9.90
CA MET A 162 -19.96 4.31 -8.80
C MET A 162 -18.59 3.66 -9.04
N ILE A 163 -17.75 3.62 -8.02
CA ILE A 163 -16.47 2.91 -8.01
C ILE A 163 -16.44 1.93 -6.83
N VAL A 164 -15.88 0.75 -7.07
CA VAL A 164 -15.57 -0.27 -6.06
C VAL A 164 -14.09 -0.60 -6.18
N ASP A 165 -13.31 -0.21 -5.19
CA ASP A 165 -11.87 -0.40 -5.13
C ASP A 165 -11.54 -1.45 -4.06
N ILE A 166 -11.08 -2.63 -4.51
CA ILE A 166 -10.76 -3.77 -3.64
C ILE A 166 -9.23 -3.84 -3.51
N GLY A 167 -8.72 -3.38 -2.37
CA GLY A 167 -7.30 -3.30 -2.10
C GLY A 167 -6.73 -4.52 -1.36
N GLY A 168 -5.64 -4.27 -0.63
CA GLY A 168 -5.03 -5.26 0.25
C GLY A 168 -5.82 -5.50 1.54
N GLY A 169 -6.11 -4.43 2.30
CA GLY A 169 -6.80 -4.53 3.59
C GLY A 169 -8.16 -3.83 3.66
N THR A 170 -8.56 -3.10 2.62
CA THR A 170 -9.88 -2.46 2.56
C THR A 170 -10.52 -2.59 1.20
N THR A 171 -11.86 -2.61 1.20
CA THR A 171 -12.68 -2.34 0.03
C THR A 171 -13.36 -0.99 0.21
N GLU A 172 -13.14 -0.08 -0.72
CA GLU A 172 -13.77 1.25 -0.76
C GLU A 172 -14.86 1.26 -1.82
N VAL A 173 -16.06 1.67 -1.45
CA VAL A 173 -17.17 1.89 -2.38
C VAL A 173 -17.55 3.37 -2.33
N ALA A 174 -17.62 4.04 -3.47
CA ALA A 174 -18.04 5.43 -3.52
C ALA A 174 -18.94 5.72 -4.73
N VAL A 175 -19.87 6.65 -4.55
CA VAL A 175 -20.64 7.28 -5.61
C VAL A 175 -20.20 8.73 -5.72
N ILE A 176 -19.81 9.15 -6.92
CA ILE A 176 -19.18 10.44 -7.22
C ILE A 176 -20.03 11.18 -8.26
N SER A 177 -20.20 12.48 -8.06
CA SER A 177 -20.82 13.39 -9.03
C SER A 177 -20.36 14.83 -8.78
N LEU A 178 -20.29 15.64 -9.82
CA LEU A 178 -19.93 17.07 -9.76
C LEU A 178 -18.61 17.35 -9.00
N GLY A 179 -17.64 16.44 -9.13
CA GLY A 179 -16.32 16.52 -8.51
C GLY A 179 -16.30 16.15 -7.02
N GLY A 180 -17.42 15.73 -6.45
CA GLY A 180 -17.57 15.37 -5.04
C GLY A 180 -17.99 13.92 -4.83
N ILE A 181 -17.52 13.33 -3.72
CA ILE A 181 -18.05 12.07 -3.21
C ILE A 181 -19.42 12.35 -2.58
N VAL A 182 -20.48 11.77 -3.15
CA VAL A 182 -21.86 11.91 -2.65
C VAL A 182 -22.09 10.99 -1.46
N VAL A 183 -21.62 9.74 -1.58
CA VAL A 183 -21.64 8.75 -0.51
C VAL A 183 -20.45 7.82 -0.68
N SER A 184 -19.85 7.41 0.44
CA SER A 184 -18.80 6.41 0.47
C SER A 184 -18.97 5.45 1.63
N ARG A 185 -18.41 4.25 1.48
CA ARG A 185 -18.32 3.24 2.52
C ARG A 185 -16.99 2.50 2.38
N SER A 186 -16.28 2.40 3.49
CA SER A 186 -15.08 1.56 3.61
C SER A 186 -15.42 0.35 4.46
N ILE A 187 -14.94 -0.83 4.04
CA ILE A 187 -14.98 -2.05 4.84
C ILE A 187 -13.59 -2.69 4.88
N ARG A 188 -13.24 -3.28 6.01
CA ARG A 188 -11.98 -4.00 6.24
C ARG A 188 -12.11 -5.47 5.82
N VAL A 189 -12.43 -5.65 4.55
CA VAL A 189 -12.55 -6.95 3.89
C VAL A 189 -12.02 -6.77 2.48
N ALA A 190 -10.90 -7.39 2.16
CA ALA A 190 -10.21 -7.26 0.90
C ALA A 190 -9.27 -8.46 0.65
N GLY A 191 -8.11 -8.22 0.03
CA GLY A 191 -7.17 -9.28 -0.32
C GLY A 191 -6.60 -10.06 0.86
N ASP A 192 -6.36 -9.40 2.00
CA ASP A 192 -5.77 -10.00 3.20
C ASP A 192 -6.76 -11.00 3.84
N GLU A 193 -8.04 -10.64 3.98
CA GLU A 193 -9.09 -11.54 4.49
C GLU A 193 -9.31 -12.75 3.58
N MET A 194 -9.20 -12.57 2.26
CA MET A 194 -9.26 -13.69 1.30
C MET A 194 -8.10 -14.68 1.54
N ASP A 195 -6.90 -14.18 1.84
CA ASP A 195 -5.74 -15.02 2.13
C ASP A 195 -5.91 -15.76 3.46
N GLU A 196 -6.42 -15.08 4.49
CA GLU A 196 -6.73 -15.69 5.78
C GLU A 196 -7.75 -16.84 5.64
N GLU A 197 -8.80 -16.66 4.84
CA GLU A 197 -9.80 -17.70 4.58
C GLU A 197 -9.21 -18.90 3.82
N ILE A 198 -8.28 -18.67 2.89
CA ILE A 198 -7.56 -19.77 2.21
C ILE A 198 -6.70 -20.57 3.21
N ILE A 199 -5.99 -19.88 4.13
CA ILE A 199 -5.23 -20.53 5.20
C ILE A 199 -6.18 -21.34 6.10
N HIS A 200 -7.31 -20.74 6.48
CA HIS A 200 -8.30 -21.36 7.35
C HIS A 200 -8.88 -22.63 6.72
N TYR A 201 -9.25 -22.56 5.44
CA TYR A 201 -9.74 -23.69 4.66
C TYR A 201 -8.71 -24.83 4.58
N ALA A 202 -7.44 -24.51 4.28
CA ALA A 202 -6.37 -25.50 4.23
C ALA A 202 -6.18 -26.22 5.57
N ARG A 203 -6.26 -25.46 6.68
CA ARG A 203 -6.18 -25.97 8.03
C ARG A 203 -7.35 -26.90 8.37
N GLN A 204 -8.58 -26.49 8.10
CA GLN A 204 -9.78 -27.25 8.47
C GLN A 204 -9.97 -28.50 7.61
N LYS A 205 -9.81 -28.39 6.29
CA LYS A 205 -10.11 -29.47 5.36
C LYS A 205 -8.98 -30.49 5.24
N TYR A 206 -7.72 -30.05 5.33
CA TYR A 206 -6.55 -30.89 5.05
C TYR A 206 -5.59 -31.04 6.24
N ASN A 207 -5.89 -30.44 7.40
CA ASN A 207 -4.94 -30.35 8.52
C ASN A 207 -3.57 -29.79 8.09
N LEU A 208 -3.57 -28.87 7.12
CA LEU A 208 -2.35 -28.31 6.53
C LEU A 208 -2.21 -26.85 6.95
N LEU A 209 -1.11 -26.52 7.62
CA LEU A 209 -0.76 -25.14 7.96
C LEU A 209 0.08 -24.54 6.84
N ILE A 210 -0.48 -23.56 6.14
CA ILE A 210 0.20 -22.81 5.08
C ILE A 210 0.43 -21.36 5.55
N GLY A 211 1.47 -20.72 5.02
CA GLY A 211 1.75 -19.31 5.29
C GLY A 211 1.03 -18.38 4.32
N GLU A 212 0.91 -17.10 4.69
CA GLU A 212 0.27 -16.03 3.89
C GLU A 212 0.74 -16.00 2.44
N ARG A 213 2.06 -16.08 2.18
CA ARG A 213 2.59 -16.10 0.82
C ARG A 213 2.05 -17.24 -0.04
N MET A 214 1.81 -18.41 0.56
CA MET A 214 1.25 -19.56 -0.16
C MET A 214 -0.24 -19.36 -0.42
N ALA A 215 -0.96 -18.76 0.53
CA ALA A 215 -2.36 -18.40 0.36
C ALA A 215 -2.55 -17.33 -0.74
N GLU A 216 -1.78 -16.23 -0.70
CA GLU A 216 -1.79 -15.17 -1.73
C GLU A 216 -1.49 -15.75 -3.13
N ARG A 217 -0.49 -16.62 -3.22
CA ARG A 217 -0.16 -17.31 -4.47
C ARG A 217 -1.31 -18.20 -4.96
N THR A 218 -1.99 -18.91 -4.05
CA THR A 218 -3.13 -19.75 -4.38
C THR A 218 -4.31 -18.91 -4.88
N LYS A 219 -4.61 -17.81 -4.17
CA LYS A 219 -5.64 -16.82 -4.55
C LYS A 219 -5.42 -16.31 -5.97
N ILE A 220 -4.20 -15.86 -6.29
CA ILE A 220 -3.86 -15.32 -7.60
C ILE A 220 -3.89 -16.41 -8.69
N ALA A 221 -3.46 -17.63 -8.37
CA ALA A 221 -3.31 -18.68 -9.36
C ALA A 221 -4.63 -19.34 -9.78
N ILE A 222 -5.57 -19.55 -8.84
CA ILE A 222 -6.80 -20.32 -9.08
C ILE A 222 -8.06 -19.73 -8.42
N GLY A 223 -7.97 -18.58 -7.74
CA GLY A 223 -9.11 -17.98 -7.08
C GLY A 223 -10.15 -17.45 -8.07
N SER A 224 -11.43 -17.71 -7.79
CA SER A 224 -12.54 -17.14 -8.56
C SER A 224 -13.74 -16.86 -7.66
N ALA A 225 -14.43 -15.75 -7.90
CA ALA A 225 -15.69 -15.40 -7.24
C ALA A 225 -16.92 -15.87 -8.03
N TYR A 226 -16.72 -16.46 -9.21
CA TYR A 226 -17.78 -16.99 -10.07
C TYR A 226 -17.38 -18.36 -10.64
N PRO A 227 -18.34 -19.28 -10.85
CA PRO A 227 -18.02 -20.59 -11.42
C PRO A 227 -17.25 -20.48 -12.74
N LEU A 228 -16.15 -21.23 -12.85
CA LEU A 228 -15.39 -21.34 -14.08
C LEU A 228 -15.92 -22.49 -14.93
N PRO A 229 -15.81 -22.41 -16.28
CA PRO A 229 -16.15 -23.54 -17.15
C PRO A 229 -15.29 -24.80 -16.86
N GLU A 230 -14.03 -24.60 -16.48
CA GLU A 230 -13.10 -25.64 -16.08
C GLU A 230 -12.46 -25.30 -14.72
N GLU A 231 -12.50 -26.26 -13.79
CA GLU A 231 -11.90 -26.12 -12.47
C GLU A 231 -10.38 -26.18 -12.55
N GLN A 232 -9.72 -25.21 -11.91
CA GLN A 232 -8.27 -25.12 -11.86
C GLN A 232 -7.73 -25.71 -10.56
N THR A 233 -6.51 -26.24 -10.61
CA THR A 233 -5.85 -26.81 -9.43
C THR A 233 -4.43 -26.30 -9.29
N ILE A 234 -3.94 -26.23 -8.06
CA ILE A 234 -2.55 -25.88 -7.74
C ILE A 234 -2.04 -26.76 -6.60
N THR A 235 -0.75 -27.08 -6.62
CA THR A 235 -0.10 -27.74 -5.48
C THR A 235 0.30 -26.71 -4.42
N ILE A 236 -0.17 -26.93 -3.21
CA ILE A 236 0.10 -26.12 -2.02
C ILE A 236 1.06 -26.88 -1.11
N ARG A 237 2.02 -26.19 -0.49
CA ARG A 237 2.95 -26.77 0.49
C ARG A 237 2.81 -26.08 1.83
N GLY A 238 2.84 -26.85 2.91
CA GLY A 238 2.66 -26.36 4.27
C GLY A 238 3.05 -27.44 5.28
N ARG A 239 2.99 -27.11 6.57
CA ARG A 239 3.27 -28.07 7.63
C ARG A 239 2.01 -28.87 7.95
N ASN A 240 2.11 -30.19 7.91
CA ASN A 240 1.06 -31.09 8.38
C ASN A 240 0.88 -30.90 9.90
N LEU A 241 -0.34 -30.61 10.33
CA LEU A 241 -0.66 -30.32 11.74
C LEU A 241 -0.78 -31.58 12.61
N ILE A 242 -0.94 -32.75 12.00
CA ILE A 242 -1.01 -34.03 12.71
C ILE A 242 0.40 -34.55 12.97
N THR A 243 1.25 -34.57 11.93
CA THR A 243 2.60 -35.16 12.03
C THR A 243 3.69 -34.13 12.35
N GLY A 244 3.41 -32.83 12.14
CA GLY A 244 4.40 -31.77 12.26
C GLY A 244 5.39 -31.67 11.10
N LEU A 245 5.31 -32.58 10.12
CA LEU A 245 6.23 -32.64 8.98
C LEU A 245 5.80 -31.71 7.84
N PRO A 246 6.73 -31.23 6.99
CA PRO A 246 6.43 -30.46 5.78
C PRO A 246 5.71 -31.26 4.69
#